data_AF-A0A7Y5G8J5-F1
#
_entry.id   AF-A0A7Y5G8J5-F1
#
_cell.length_a   1.000
_cell.length_b   1.000
_cell.length_c   1.000
_cell.angle_alpha   90.00
_cell.angle_beta   90.00
_cell.angle_gamma   90.00
#
_symmetry.space_group_name_H-M   'P 1'
#
loop_
_entity.id
_entity.type
_entity.pdbx_description
1 polymer ?
#
loop_
_entity_poly.entity_id
_entity_poly.type
_entity_poly.pdbx_seq_one_letter_code
_entity_poly.pdbx_strand_id
1 'polypeptide(L)'
;MFFAFIALQAVLATVSGQSQSLFEGRRSLIILKSTDHNELLKTRDIVEKSGGHITHLFPPNILQGYLTEKAEKELQKTGWIKTITDKSLPAGEKEFSSSERLALTTWNSTFVKTLVTRDGEPKGKQDHNTVKAPDLENTNNKFVLRGQKNFYLTSEYMMGSIAVGIVFVESNGQLDKKTETWTDEDKEDALNQIYKGLDWWAEIGGYKAGLSWTYEIQSLKTPYEPIHRTKDESILWIKDCIGQLGYKNDEDYTLNREYANDLRDKYQTDWAYVIYIVPATNDDDGYFADKSGIAWAYLGGP
;
A
#
# COMPACT_ATOMS: atom_id res chain seq x y z
N MET A 1 49.44 -18.23 16.42
CA MET A 1 48.00 -18.15 16.12
C MET A 1 47.80 -16.91 15.25
N PHE A 2 47.85 -17.09 13.93
CA PHE A 2 47.83 -16.01 12.93
C PHE A 2 46.37 -15.68 12.57
N PHE A 3 45.97 -14.41 12.67
CA PHE A 3 44.69 -13.92 12.16
C PHE A 3 44.84 -13.56 10.68
N ALA A 4 44.08 -14.23 9.81
CA ALA A 4 43.98 -13.91 8.40
C ALA A 4 42.82 -12.92 8.17
N PHE A 5 43.13 -11.73 7.67
CA PHE A 5 42.16 -10.81 7.09
C PHE A 5 41.79 -11.29 5.69
N ILE A 6 40.53 -11.66 5.47
CA ILE A 6 39.98 -11.87 4.12
C ILE A 6 39.37 -10.54 3.67
N ALA A 7 40.07 -9.86 2.75
CA ALA A 7 39.55 -8.71 2.03
C ALA A 7 38.65 -9.23 0.89
N LEU A 8 37.33 -8.98 0.99
CA LEU A 8 36.38 -9.28 -0.06
C LEU A 8 36.32 -8.09 -1.02
N GLN A 9 37.00 -8.18 -2.16
CA GLN A 9 36.83 -7.22 -3.27
C GLN A 9 35.55 -7.59 -4.04
N ALA A 10 34.51 -6.77 -3.92
CA ALA A 10 33.32 -6.87 -4.76
C ALA A 10 33.61 -6.20 -6.11
N VAL A 11 33.58 -6.99 -7.19
CA VAL A 11 33.61 -6.51 -8.57
C VAL A 11 32.23 -5.94 -8.90
N LEU A 12 32.14 -4.61 -9.05
CA LEU A 12 30.93 -3.93 -9.54
C LEU A 12 30.83 -4.12 -11.06
N ALA A 13 29.93 -5.01 -11.50
CA ALA A 13 29.45 -5.02 -12.87
C ALA A 13 28.34 -3.97 -13.03
N THR A 14 28.67 -2.86 -13.69
CA THR A 14 27.72 -1.85 -14.15
C THR A 14 26.98 -2.36 -15.38
N VAL A 15 25.74 -2.81 -15.19
CA VAL A 15 24.76 -2.96 -16.28
C VAL A 15 23.81 -1.78 -16.15
N SER A 16 23.99 -0.79 -17.03
CA SER A 16 23.13 0.39 -17.15
C SER A 16 21.88 0.04 -17.94
N GLY A 17 20.92 -0.59 -17.28
CA GLY A 17 19.53 -0.63 -17.70
C GLY A 17 18.71 0.22 -16.76
N GLN A 18 18.83 1.55 -16.84
CA GLN A 18 17.87 2.42 -16.16
C GLN A 18 16.55 2.32 -16.93
N SER A 19 15.55 1.66 -16.35
CA SER A 19 14.16 1.93 -16.69
C SER A 19 13.97 3.43 -16.53
N GLN A 20 13.68 4.13 -17.63
CA GLN A 20 13.47 5.57 -17.60
C GLN A 20 12.15 5.82 -16.87
N SER A 21 12.24 6.25 -15.61
CA SER A 21 11.07 6.59 -14.80
C SER A 21 10.17 7.56 -15.58
N LEU A 22 8.86 7.34 -15.54
CA LEU A 22 7.89 8.29 -16.04
C LEU A 22 7.81 9.54 -15.14
N PHE A 23 8.42 9.49 -13.95
CA PHE A 23 8.46 10.58 -12.99
C PHE A 23 9.75 11.41 -13.07
N GLU A 24 9.63 12.74 -13.01
CA GLU A 24 10.70 13.72 -12.90
C GLU A 24 11.25 13.77 -11.47
N GLY A 25 12.58 13.91 -11.36
CA GLY A 25 13.26 14.02 -10.08
C GLY A 25 13.86 12.70 -9.60
N ARG A 26 14.45 12.78 -8.41
CA ARG A 26 15.21 11.70 -7.80
C ARG A 26 14.32 10.86 -6.90
N ARG A 27 14.30 9.54 -7.11
CA ARG A 27 13.60 8.60 -6.21
C ARG A 27 14.17 8.76 -4.80
N SER A 28 13.31 9.05 -3.84
CA SER A 28 13.69 9.49 -2.49
C SER A 28 12.74 8.91 -1.45
N LEU A 29 13.30 8.55 -0.30
CA LEU A 29 12.61 8.28 0.94
C LEU A 29 12.63 9.55 1.81
N ILE A 30 11.47 9.93 2.33
CA ILE A 30 11.28 11.09 3.20
C ILE A 30 10.79 10.57 4.56
N ILE A 31 11.50 10.92 5.63
CA ILE A 31 11.07 10.60 7.00
C ILE A 31 10.84 11.90 7.76
N LEU A 32 9.69 12.00 8.41
CA LEU A 32 9.28 13.12 9.24
C LEU A 32 9.80 12.94 10.68
N LYS A 33 10.03 14.06 11.38
CA LYS A 33 10.35 14.08 12.82
C LYS A 33 9.12 13.79 13.69
N SER A 34 7.96 14.18 13.18
CA SER A 34 6.67 14.12 13.86
C SER A 34 5.83 12.96 13.33
N THR A 35 4.87 12.54 14.13
CA THR A 35 3.78 11.64 13.75
C THR A 35 2.47 12.40 13.49
N ASP A 36 2.51 13.73 13.41
CA ASP A 36 1.35 14.56 13.04
C ASP A 36 0.93 14.26 11.59
N HIS A 37 -0.26 13.68 11.48
CA HIS A 37 -0.91 13.38 10.22
C HIS A 37 -1.02 14.58 9.27
N ASN A 38 -1.22 15.79 9.78
CA ASN A 38 -1.28 16.98 8.94
C ASN A 38 0.07 17.33 8.31
N GLU A 39 1.19 17.06 9.00
CA GLU A 39 2.53 17.27 8.45
C GLU A 39 2.84 16.25 7.35
N LEU A 40 2.36 15.01 7.49
CA LEU A 40 2.42 13.99 6.44
C LEU A 40 1.71 14.46 5.16
N LEU A 41 0.46 14.89 5.27
CA LEU A 41 -0.32 15.37 4.13
C LEU A 41 0.25 16.66 3.52
N LYS A 42 0.72 17.61 4.34
CA LYS A 42 1.38 18.83 3.85
C LYS A 42 2.67 18.51 3.10
N THR A 43 3.42 17.50 3.54
CA THR A 43 4.65 17.06 2.87
C THR A 43 4.36 16.55 1.47
N ARG A 44 3.33 15.71 1.29
CA ARG A 44 2.83 15.32 -0.03
C ARG A 44 2.49 16.55 -0.88
N ASP A 45 1.64 17.43 -0.36
CA ASP A 45 1.18 18.60 -1.10
C ASP A 45 2.32 19.54 -1.54
N ILE A 46 3.38 19.69 -0.73
CA ILE A 46 4.57 20.48 -1.08
C ILE A 46 5.32 19.83 -2.26
N VAL A 47 5.47 18.50 -2.23
CA VAL A 47 6.16 17.75 -3.29
C VAL A 47 5.41 17.88 -4.61
N GLU A 48 4.10 17.60 -4.63
CA GLU A 48 3.27 17.70 -5.85
C GLU A 48 3.29 19.12 -6.43
N LYS A 49 3.09 20.16 -5.59
CA LYS A 49 3.12 21.58 -6.04
C LYS A 49 4.49 22.03 -6.55
N SER A 50 5.54 21.30 -6.19
CA SER A 50 6.91 21.57 -6.59
C SER A 50 7.37 20.73 -7.79
N GLY A 51 6.45 20.01 -8.44
CA GLY A 51 6.71 19.18 -9.62
C GLY A 51 7.32 17.81 -9.30
N GLY A 52 7.48 17.48 -8.03
CA GLY A 52 7.76 16.09 -7.63
C GLY A 52 6.48 15.26 -7.61
N HIS A 53 6.59 14.01 -7.20
CA HIS A 53 5.46 13.12 -7.05
C HIS A 53 5.67 12.13 -5.90
N ILE A 54 4.69 11.95 -5.03
CA ILE A 54 4.71 10.91 -4.01
C ILE A 54 3.96 9.69 -4.53
N THR A 55 4.62 8.53 -4.54
CA THR A 55 4.00 7.26 -4.94
C THR A 55 3.46 6.49 -3.76
N HIS A 56 4.11 6.55 -2.59
CA HIS A 56 3.68 5.82 -1.40
C HIS A 56 3.76 6.68 -0.13
N LEU A 57 2.72 6.60 0.69
CA LEU A 57 2.62 7.20 2.00
C LEU A 57 2.41 6.09 3.03
N PHE A 58 3.27 6.08 4.04
CA PHE A 58 3.26 5.13 5.15
C PHE A 58 3.05 5.94 6.44
N PRO A 59 1.79 6.17 6.83
CA PRO A 59 1.48 6.82 8.09
C PRO A 59 2.18 6.13 9.26
N PRO A 60 2.68 6.90 10.24
CA PRO A 60 2.40 8.32 10.41
C PRO A 60 3.41 9.27 9.73
N ASN A 61 4.58 8.80 9.29
CA ASN A 61 5.76 9.67 9.15
C ASN A 61 6.67 9.37 7.94
N ILE A 62 6.37 8.39 7.08
CA ILE A 62 7.26 8.04 5.96
C ILE A 62 6.55 8.23 4.62
N LEU A 63 7.26 8.80 3.65
CA LEU A 63 6.81 8.90 2.26
C LEU A 63 7.92 8.40 1.32
N GLN A 64 7.52 7.84 0.19
CA GLN A 64 8.41 7.50 -0.92
C GLN A 64 7.88 8.15 -2.20
N GLY A 65 8.79 8.63 -3.03
CA GLY A 65 8.42 9.25 -4.31
C GLY A 65 9.61 9.83 -5.05
N TYR A 66 9.34 10.75 -5.96
CA TYR A 66 10.29 11.43 -6.81
C TYR A 66 10.35 12.91 -6.45
N LEU A 67 11.55 13.38 -6.07
CA LEU A 67 11.76 14.76 -5.64
C LEU A 67 12.53 15.54 -6.69
N THR A 68 11.97 16.68 -7.10
CA THR A 68 12.71 17.73 -7.81
C THR A 68 13.58 18.52 -6.83
N GLU A 69 14.59 19.22 -7.33
CA GLU A 69 15.39 20.13 -6.48
C GLU A 69 14.55 21.20 -5.80
N LYS A 70 13.48 21.65 -6.48
CA LYS A 70 12.53 22.61 -5.93
C LYS A 70 11.78 22.01 -4.74
N ALA A 71 11.25 20.80 -4.90
CA ALA A 71 10.53 20.10 -3.84
C ALA A 71 11.42 19.91 -2.60
N GLU A 72 12.66 19.45 -2.79
CA GLU A 72 13.60 19.24 -1.69
C GLU A 72 13.91 20.55 -0.94
N LYS A 73 14.14 21.65 -1.65
CA LYS A 73 14.36 22.99 -1.05
C LYS A 73 13.15 23.49 -0.27
N GLU A 74 11.93 23.27 -0.75
CA GLU A 74 10.72 23.65 -0.01
C GLU A 74 10.51 22.81 1.24
N LEU A 75 10.75 21.49 1.16
CA LEU A 75 10.65 20.59 2.31
C LEU A 75 11.64 20.95 3.42
N GLN A 76 12.89 21.31 3.07
CA GLN A 76 13.90 21.71 4.05
C GLN A 76 13.50 22.94 4.88
N LYS A 77 12.67 23.85 4.34
CA LYS A 77 12.19 25.05 5.05
C LYS A 77 11.14 24.75 6.13
N THR A 78 10.53 23.57 6.10
CA THR A 78 9.39 23.24 6.98
C THR A 78 9.79 22.97 8.43
N GLY A 79 11.03 22.51 8.66
CA GLY A 79 11.53 22.15 9.99
C GLY A 79 11.12 20.76 10.51
N TRP A 80 10.10 20.11 9.93
CA TRP A 80 9.61 18.79 10.38
C TRP A 80 10.23 17.59 9.65
N ILE A 81 11.14 17.81 8.70
CA ILE A 81 11.83 16.73 7.99
C ILE A 81 12.97 16.18 8.85
N LYS A 82 12.97 14.87 9.13
CA LYS A 82 14.06 14.15 9.81
C LYS A 82 15.16 13.80 8.81
N THR A 83 14.80 13.21 7.68
CA THR A 83 15.76 12.85 6.63
C THR A 83 15.09 12.78 5.26
N ILE A 84 15.89 13.04 4.21
CA ILE A 84 15.58 12.76 2.81
C ILE A 84 16.78 11.97 2.27
N THR A 85 16.56 10.79 1.73
CA THR A 85 17.64 9.91 1.26
C THR A 85 17.28 9.18 -0.02
N ASP A 86 18.27 8.94 -0.87
CA ASP A 86 18.26 8.05 -2.03
C ASP A 86 19.11 6.79 -1.81
N LYS A 87 19.48 6.52 -0.55
CA LYS A 87 20.29 5.37 -0.15
C LYS A 87 19.48 4.45 0.73
N SER A 88 19.84 3.17 0.72
CA SER A 88 19.34 2.22 1.71
C SER A 88 19.63 2.70 3.13
N LEU A 89 18.70 2.42 4.02
CA LEU A 89 18.84 2.65 5.46
C LEU A 89 19.02 1.30 6.15
N PRO A 90 19.76 1.20 7.26
CA PRO A 90 19.82 -0.03 8.01
C PRO A 90 18.39 -0.43 8.44
N ALA A 91 17.96 -1.63 8.03
CA ALA A 91 16.77 -2.26 8.57
C ALA A 91 17.12 -2.72 9.99
N GLY A 92 16.93 -1.85 10.96
CA GLY A 92 17.46 -2.10 12.28
C GLY A 92 16.84 -1.19 13.31
N GLU A 93 15.65 -1.57 13.76
CA GLU A 93 15.23 -1.47 15.16
C GLU A 93 13.91 -2.24 15.35
N LYS A 94 13.80 -3.00 16.44
CA LYS A 94 12.55 -3.67 16.85
C LYS A 94 11.45 -2.68 17.26
N GLU A 95 11.72 -1.38 17.20
CA GLU A 95 10.84 -0.30 17.66
C GLU A 95 9.97 0.29 16.54
N PHE A 96 10.21 -0.06 15.28
CA PHE A 96 9.38 0.43 14.16
C PHE A 96 8.01 -0.24 14.14
N SER A 97 6.97 0.54 13.86
CA SER A 97 5.62 0.04 13.55
C SER A 97 5.62 -0.81 12.27
N SER A 98 4.59 -1.64 12.05
CA SER A 98 4.46 -2.45 10.82
C SER A 98 4.49 -1.59 9.55
N SER A 99 3.94 -0.37 9.60
CA SER A 99 3.98 0.61 8.51
C SER A 99 5.41 1.09 8.22
N GLU A 100 6.17 1.44 9.26
CA GLU A 100 7.56 1.88 9.11
C GLU A 100 8.47 0.75 8.63
N ARG A 101 8.28 -0.46 9.14
CA ARG A 101 9.01 -1.65 8.67
C ARG A 101 8.71 -1.93 7.20
N LEU A 102 7.44 -1.89 6.79
CA LEU A 102 7.06 -2.00 5.39
C LEU A 102 7.77 -0.95 4.54
N ALA A 103 7.74 0.31 4.96
CA ALA A 103 8.35 1.41 4.22
C ALA A 103 9.86 1.22 4.05
N LEU A 104 10.56 0.79 5.11
CA LEU A 104 12.01 0.58 5.07
C LEU A 104 12.40 -0.68 4.30
N THR A 105 11.69 -1.78 4.49
CA THR A 105 11.93 -3.04 3.78
C THR A 105 11.72 -2.86 2.27
N THR A 106 10.64 -2.21 1.86
CA THR A 106 10.34 -1.95 0.45
C THR A 106 11.33 -0.98 -0.16
N TRP A 107 11.66 0.13 0.53
CA TRP A 107 12.71 1.05 0.11
C TRP A 107 14.05 0.36 -0.08
N ASN A 108 14.48 -0.45 0.89
CA ASN A 108 15.76 -1.15 0.81
C ASN A 108 15.79 -2.19 -0.31
N SER A 109 14.64 -2.80 -0.61
CA SER A 109 14.53 -3.77 -1.71
C SER A 109 14.86 -3.16 -3.08
N THR A 110 14.69 -1.85 -3.27
CA THR A 110 15.02 -1.19 -4.55
C THR A 110 16.53 -1.15 -4.83
N PHE A 111 17.36 -1.33 -3.80
CA PHE A 111 18.82 -1.37 -3.90
C PHE A 111 19.38 -2.78 -4.02
N VAL A 112 18.56 -3.77 -3.67
CA VAL A 112 18.88 -5.18 -3.92
C VAL A 112 18.50 -5.46 -5.37
N LYS A 113 19.48 -5.77 -6.23
CA LYS A 113 19.21 -6.24 -7.60
C LYS A 113 18.50 -7.58 -7.52
N THR A 114 17.18 -7.58 -7.40
CA THR A 114 16.38 -8.78 -7.63
C THR A 114 15.76 -8.65 -9.00
N LEU A 115 16.42 -9.26 -9.99
CA LEU A 115 15.81 -9.57 -11.28
C LEU A 115 14.70 -10.61 -11.01
N VAL A 116 13.48 -10.15 -10.76
CA VAL A 116 12.32 -11.00 -10.97
C VAL A 116 11.96 -10.85 -12.45
N THR A 117 12.57 -11.68 -13.29
CA THR A 117 12.04 -11.94 -14.62
C THR A 117 10.73 -12.68 -14.42
N ARG A 118 9.61 -11.97 -14.62
CA ARG A 118 8.31 -12.62 -14.70
C ARG A 118 8.20 -13.26 -16.07
N ASP A 119 8.41 -14.57 -16.15
CA ASP A 119 8.00 -15.33 -17.33
C ASP A 119 6.47 -15.28 -17.42
N GLY A 120 5.97 -14.72 -18.52
CA GLY A 120 4.54 -14.66 -18.83
C GLY A 120 3.80 -13.50 -18.17
N GLU A 121 3.83 -12.32 -18.81
CA GLU A 121 2.65 -11.46 -18.76
C GLU A 121 1.50 -12.20 -19.46
N PRO A 122 0.35 -12.46 -18.79
CA PRO A 122 -0.87 -12.69 -19.53
C PRO A 122 -1.10 -11.42 -20.34
N LYS A 123 -1.04 -11.53 -21.67
CA LYS A 123 -1.56 -10.49 -22.55
C LYS A 123 -3.06 -10.39 -22.28
N GLY A 124 -3.45 -9.47 -21.39
CA GLY A 124 -4.84 -9.14 -21.18
C GLY A 124 -5.47 -8.82 -22.53
N LYS A 125 -6.59 -9.46 -22.86
CA LYS A 125 -7.40 -9.02 -24.00
C LYS A 125 -7.80 -7.58 -23.69
N GLN A 126 -7.52 -6.65 -24.61
CA GLN A 126 -8.08 -5.31 -24.54
C GLN A 126 -9.60 -5.46 -24.55
N ASP A 127 -10.23 -5.27 -23.39
CA ASP A 127 -11.66 -5.06 -23.34
C ASP A 127 -11.90 -3.61 -23.79
N HIS A 128 -12.74 -3.44 -24.81
CA HIS A 128 -13.04 -2.17 -25.43
C HIS A 128 -14.05 -1.32 -24.62
N ASN A 129 -14.42 -1.75 -23.42
CA ASN A 129 -15.25 -1.01 -22.49
C ASN A 129 -14.43 -0.04 -21.61
N THR A 130 -13.49 0.69 -22.19
CA THR A 130 -12.81 1.78 -21.48
C THR A 130 -13.79 2.92 -21.27
N VAL A 131 -14.32 3.02 -20.05
CA VAL A 131 -14.97 4.26 -19.59
C VAL A 131 -13.93 5.37 -19.73
N LYS A 132 -14.33 6.48 -20.36
CA LYS A 132 -13.42 7.61 -20.57
C LYS A 132 -13.03 8.15 -19.19
N ALA A 133 -11.79 7.92 -18.79
CA ALA A 133 -11.25 8.43 -17.54
C ALA A 133 -11.40 9.97 -17.50
N PRO A 134 -11.74 10.56 -16.34
CA PRO A 134 -11.77 12.01 -16.20
C PRO A 134 -10.37 12.62 -16.45
N ASP A 135 -10.32 13.84 -16.95
CA ASP A 135 -9.06 14.54 -17.25
C ASP A 135 -8.41 15.11 -15.97
N LEU A 136 -7.24 14.65 -15.57
CA LEU A 136 -6.56 15.19 -14.37
C LEU A 136 -5.87 16.55 -14.59
N GLU A 137 -5.64 16.97 -15.85
CA GLU A 137 -4.72 18.07 -16.18
C GLU A 137 -5.35 19.47 -16.21
N ASN A 138 -6.63 19.63 -15.89
CA ASN A 138 -7.25 20.96 -15.90
C ASN A 138 -6.93 21.78 -14.63
N THR A 139 -5.71 22.34 -14.62
CA THR A 139 -5.03 23.06 -13.53
C THR A 139 -5.72 24.29 -12.94
N ASN A 140 -6.91 24.68 -13.39
CA ASN A 140 -7.73 25.72 -12.74
C ASN A 140 -9.09 25.22 -12.24
N ASN A 141 -9.46 23.99 -12.56
CA ASN A 141 -10.59 23.27 -12.02
C ASN A 141 -10.04 21.91 -11.60
N LYS A 142 -9.48 21.83 -10.37
CA LYS A 142 -9.47 20.58 -9.62
C LYS A 142 -10.82 19.95 -9.89
N PHE A 143 -10.84 18.80 -10.56
CA PHE A 143 -12.08 18.08 -10.78
C PHE A 143 -12.86 18.11 -9.48
N VAL A 144 -14.16 18.40 -9.58
CA VAL A 144 -15.10 18.26 -8.47
C VAL A 144 -15.26 16.76 -8.14
N LEU A 145 -14.19 15.96 -8.13
CA LEU A 145 -14.14 14.63 -7.52
C LEU A 145 -14.12 14.76 -6.00
N ARG A 146 -13.51 15.82 -5.45
CA ARG A 146 -13.71 16.17 -4.03
C ARG A 146 -15.19 16.45 -3.69
N GLY A 147 -16.01 16.84 -4.69
CA GLY A 147 -17.45 17.11 -4.52
C GLY A 147 -18.40 16.02 -5.04
N GLN A 148 -17.90 15.05 -5.82
CA GLN A 148 -18.58 13.77 -6.10
C GLN A 148 -17.97 12.66 -5.26
N LYS A 149 -17.75 12.92 -3.96
CA LYS A 149 -17.66 11.85 -2.95
C LYS A 149 -19.02 11.16 -2.88
N ASN A 150 -19.30 10.32 -3.87
CA ASN A 150 -20.41 9.41 -3.81
C ASN A 150 -19.98 8.32 -2.83
N PHE A 151 -20.80 8.09 -1.82
CA PHE A 151 -20.62 7.04 -0.83
C PHE A 151 -20.35 5.67 -1.47
N TYR A 152 -20.97 5.40 -2.63
CA TYR A 152 -20.87 4.12 -3.34
C TYR A 152 -19.69 4.04 -4.32
N LEU A 153 -19.03 5.16 -4.66
CA LEU A 153 -17.91 5.18 -5.60
C LEU A 153 -16.61 5.42 -4.83
N THR A 154 -15.99 4.32 -4.42
CA THR A 154 -14.76 4.35 -3.63
C THR A 154 -13.53 3.92 -4.42
N SER A 155 -13.66 3.23 -5.57
CA SER A 155 -12.51 2.72 -6.34
C SER A 155 -12.76 2.52 -7.85
N GLU A 156 -13.53 3.40 -8.49
CA GLU A 156 -13.99 3.20 -9.87
C GLU A 156 -12.87 3.36 -10.92
N TYR A 157 -11.83 4.14 -10.61
CA TYR A 157 -10.70 4.38 -11.50
C TYR A 157 -9.36 4.10 -10.82
N MET A 158 -8.42 3.56 -11.58
CA MET A 158 -7.04 3.33 -11.16
C MET A 158 -6.17 4.56 -11.46
N MET A 159 -6.48 5.69 -10.82
CA MET A 159 -5.81 6.98 -11.01
C MET A 159 -5.97 7.89 -9.78
N GLY A 160 -5.08 8.86 -9.60
CA GLY A 160 -5.09 9.79 -8.48
C GLY A 160 -4.55 9.15 -7.20
N SER A 161 -5.01 9.66 -6.07
CA SER A 161 -4.60 9.18 -4.74
C SER A 161 -5.58 8.15 -4.17
N ILE A 162 -5.05 7.07 -3.59
CA ILE A 162 -5.85 5.95 -3.09
C ILE A 162 -5.41 5.56 -1.68
N ALA A 163 -6.36 5.49 -0.76
CA ALA A 163 -6.14 4.91 0.57
C ALA A 163 -6.42 3.39 0.54
N VAL A 164 -5.53 2.60 1.11
CA VAL A 164 -5.60 1.14 1.15
C VAL A 164 -5.70 0.70 2.61
N GLY A 165 -6.90 0.31 3.03
CA GLY A 165 -7.11 -0.30 4.34
C GLY A 165 -6.71 -1.77 4.27
N ILE A 166 -5.70 -2.18 5.02
CA ILE A 166 -5.20 -3.56 5.08
C ILE A 166 -5.55 -4.12 6.45
N VAL A 167 -6.35 -5.18 6.48
CA VAL A 167 -6.80 -5.83 7.72
C VAL A 167 -6.26 -7.26 7.75
N PHE A 168 -5.29 -7.50 8.62
CA PHE A 168 -4.87 -8.85 8.98
C PHE A 168 -5.87 -9.47 9.94
N VAL A 169 -6.47 -10.59 9.55
CA VAL A 169 -7.49 -11.30 10.31
C VAL A 169 -6.85 -12.52 10.98
N GLU A 170 -7.01 -12.66 12.29
CA GLU A 170 -6.45 -13.75 13.09
C GLU A 170 -7.55 -14.48 13.86
N SER A 171 -7.61 -15.81 13.74
CA SER A 171 -8.50 -16.62 14.58
C SER A 171 -8.08 -16.55 16.05
N ASN A 172 -9.05 -16.33 16.94
CA ASN A 172 -8.83 -16.36 18.39
C ASN A 172 -9.20 -17.71 19.03
N GLY A 173 -9.72 -18.67 18.24
CA GLY A 173 -10.06 -20.00 18.70
C GLY A 173 -11.37 -20.12 19.51
N GLN A 174 -12.19 -19.06 19.60
CA GLN A 174 -13.41 -19.08 20.42
C GLN A 174 -14.54 -19.90 19.84
N LEU A 175 -14.72 -19.90 18.50
CA LEU A 175 -15.79 -20.64 17.83
C LEU A 175 -15.21 -21.74 16.93
N ASP A 176 -14.30 -21.39 16.03
CA ASP A 176 -13.56 -22.38 15.24
C ASP A 176 -12.24 -22.76 15.91
N LYS A 177 -11.78 -23.99 15.69
CA LYS A 177 -10.45 -24.39 16.12
C LYS A 177 -9.41 -23.54 15.38
N LYS A 178 -8.55 -22.88 16.16
CA LYS A 178 -7.39 -22.16 15.63
C LYS A 178 -6.40 -23.13 14.99
N THR A 179 -6.09 -22.93 13.71
CA THR A 179 -5.12 -23.74 12.95
C THR A 179 -4.03 -22.90 12.30
N GLU A 180 -4.32 -21.64 12.03
CA GLU A 180 -3.36 -20.69 11.48
C GLU A 180 -2.93 -19.67 12.52
N THR A 181 -1.76 -19.08 12.35
CA THR A 181 -1.28 -18.00 13.22
C THR A 181 -0.36 -17.11 12.42
N TRP A 182 -0.68 -15.82 12.35
CA TRP A 182 0.25 -14.85 11.78
C TRP A 182 1.53 -14.75 12.61
N THR A 183 2.68 -14.85 11.94
CA THR A 183 3.94 -14.31 12.43
C THR A 183 4.13 -12.86 11.96
N ASP A 184 5.09 -12.15 12.56
CA ASP A 184 5.45 -10.81 12.08
C ASP A 184 6.09 -10.89 10.69
N GLU A 185 6.89 -11.94 10.42
CA GLU A 185 7.49 -12.20 9.11
C GLU A 185 6.42 -12.41 8.02
N ASP A 186 5.39 -13.22 8.30
CA ASP A 186 4.31 -13.49 7.34
C ASP A 186 3.55 -12.20 6.97
N LYS A 187 3.27 -11.34 7.95
CA LYS A 187 2.60 -10.05 7.72
C LYS A 187 3.48 -9.11 6.89
N GLU A 188 4.78 -9.07 7.17
CA GLU A 188 5.73 -8.26 6.42
C GLU A 188 5.83 -8.72 4.96
N ASP A 189 5.86 -10.03 4.72
CA ASP A 189 5.85 -10.60 3.37
C ASP A 189 4.56 -10.28 2.62
N ALA A 190 3.40 -10.40 3.26
CA ALA A 190 2.11 -10.03 2.67
C ALA A 190 2.05 -8.54 2.31
N LEU A 191 2.48 -7.66 3.23
CA LEU A 191 2.53 -6.22 2.99
C LEU A 191 3.50 -5.87 1.84
N ASN A 192 4.66 -6.53 1.78
CA ASN A 192 5.64 -6.34 0.70
C ASN A 192 5.08 -6.77 -0.66
N GLN A 193 4.30 -7.85 -0.73
CA GLN A 193 3.62 -8.26 -1.97
C GLN A 193 2.58 -7.24 -2.41
N ILE A 194 1.78 -6.71 -1.48
CA ILE A 194 0.82 -5.62 -1.76
C ILE A 194 1.55 -4.39 -2.28
N TYR A 195 2.60 -3.94 -1.59
CA TYR A 195 3.42 -2.82 -2.02
C TYR A 195 3.92 -3.02 -3.44
N LYS A 196 4.54 -4.17 -3.77
CA LYS A 196 5.10 -4.43 -5.10
C LYS A 196 4.03 -4.37 -6.20
N GLY A 197 2.84 -4.90 -5.93
CA GLY A 197 1.72 -4.81 -6.88
C GLY A 197 1.29 -3.36 -7.13
N LEU A 198 1.28 -2.53 -6.10
CA LEU A 198 0.89 -1.12 -6.18
C LEU A 198 1.98 -0.21 -6.77
N ASP A 199 3.25 -0.47 -6.45
CA ASP A 199 4.41 0.21 -7.04
C ASP A 199 4.44 -0.06 -8.55
N TRP A 200 4.21 -1.31 -8.97
CA TRP A 200 4.08 -1.66 -10.39
C TRP A 200 2.99 -0.83 -11.10
N TRP A 201 1.79 -0.72 -10.51
CA TRP A 201 0.72 0.12 -11.07
C TRP A 201 1.13 1.59 -11.19
N ALA A 202 1.78 2.15 -10.17
CA ALA A 202 2.27 3.52 -10.20
C ALA A 202 3.34 3.73 -11.30
N GLU A 203 4.25 2.77 -11.46
CA GLU A 203 5.28 2.79 -12.50
C GLU A 203 4.69 2.73 -13.91
N ILE A 204 3.72 1.85 -14.17
CA ILE A 204 3.12 1.73 -15.51
C ILE A 204 2.12 2.84 -15.83
N GLY A 205 1.45 3.40 -14.81
CA GLY A 205 0.50 4.50 -14.97
C GLY A 205 1.18 5.87 -15.16
N GLY A 206 2.35 6.05 -14.53
CA GLY A 206 3.13 7.30 -14.58
C GLY A 206 2.36 8.54 -14.14
N TYR A 207 2.86 9.73 -14.54
CA TYR A 207 2.22 11.02 -14.21
C TYR A 207 0.77 11.15 -14.69
N LYS A 208 0.40 10.48 -15.79
CA LYS A 208 -0.95 10.59 -16.36
C LYS A 208 -2.00 9.97 -15.45
N ALA A 209 -1.65 8.87 -14.79
CA ALA A 209 -2.51 8.29 -13.78
C ALA A 209 -2.34 9.00 -12.43
N GLY A 210 -1.15 9.56 -12.15
CA GLY A 210 -0.90 10.31 -10.91
C GLY A 210 -1.09 9.46 -9.65
N LEU A 211 -0.76 8.16 -9.75
CA LEU A 211 -1.06 7.16 -8.74
C LEU A 211 -0.23 7.35 -7.48
N SER A 212 -0.91 7.52 -6.35
CA SER A 212 -0.29 7.54 -5.03
C SER A 212 -1.09 6.67 -4.04
N TRP A 213 -0.37 5.93 -3.21
CA TRP A 213 -0.94 4.96 -2.28
C TRP A 213 -0.73 5.39 -0.84
N THR A 214 -1.75 5.31 0.00
CA THR A 214 -1.63 5.54 1.44
C THR A 214 -2.13 4.34 2.21
N TYR A 215 -1.32 3.79 3.11
CA TYR A 215 -1.63 2.55 3.81
C TYR A 215 -2.23 2.79 5.20
N GLU A 216 -3.30 2.08 5.53
CA GLU A 216 -3.81 1.93 6.90
C GLU A 216 -3.76 0.46 7.26
N ILE A 217 -2.97 0.07 8.26
CA ILE A 217 -2.74 -1.34 8.59
C ILE A 217 -3.39 -1.65 9.94
N GLN A 218 -4.25 -2.65 9.97
CA GLN A 218 -4.97 -3.13 11.13
C GLN A 218 -4.70 -4.62 11.33
N SER A 219 -4.68 -5.06 12.59
CA SER A 219 -4.62 -6.48 12.96
C SER A 219 -5.75 -6.77 13.92
N LEU A 220 -6.72 -7.57 13.48
CA LEU A 220 -7.96 -7.84 14.21
C LEU A 220 -8.12 -9.33 14.44
N LYS A 221 -8.80 -9.65 15.53
CA LYS A 221 -9.07 -11.04 15.93
C LYS A 221 -10.52 -11.39 15.69
N THR A 222 -10.80 -12.62 15.30
CA THR A 222 -12.16 -13.10 15.03
C THR A 222 -12.38 -14.46 15.70
N PRO A 223 -13.62 -14.81 16.11
CA PRO A 223 -13.93 -16.14 16.64
C PRO A 223 -13.83 -17.26 15.60
N TYR A 224 -13.78 -16.92 14.31
CA TYR A 224 -13.75 -17.85 13.19
C TYR A 224 -12.31 -18.16 12.74
N GLU A 225 -12.11 -19.31 12.09
CA GLU A 225 -10.88 -19.65 11.37
C GLU A 225 -11.13 -19.40 9.87
N PRO A 226 -10.75 -18.22 9.34
CA PRO A 226 -11.28 -17.75 8.06
C PRO A 226 -10.98 -18.66 6.88
N ILE A 227 -9.79 -19.27 6.83
CA ILE A 227 -9.37 -20.15 5.72
C ILE A 227 -10.22 -21.42 5.65
N HIS A 228 -10.75 -21.88 6.78
CA HIS A 228 -11.64 -23.03 6.88
C HIS A 228 -13.12 -22.71 6.65
N ARG A 229 -13.44 -21.46 6.34
CA ARG A 229 -14.78 -21.04 5.92
C ARG A 229 -14.87 -20.98 4.41
N THR A 230 -16.08 -21.19 3.89
CA THR A 230 -16.36 -20.99 2.47
C THR A 230 -16.32 -19.50 2.11
N LYS A 231 -16.24 -19.17 0.82
CA LYS A 231 -16.29 -17.78 0.37
C LYS A 231 -17.59 -17.10 0.80
N ASP A 232 -18.73 -17.80 0.74
CA ASP A 232 -20.03 -17.23 1.09
C ASP A 232 -20.16 -16.94 2.60
N GLU A 233 -19.42 -17.68 3.43
CA GLU A 233 -19.34 -17.46 4.88
C GLU A 233 -18.35 -16.36 5.28
N SER A 234 -17.57 -15.82 4.34
CA SER A 234 -16.58 -14.77 4.64
C SER A 234 -17.18 -13.55 5.33
N ILE A 235 -18.44 -13.26 5.05
CA ILE A 235 -19.19 -12.17 5.65
C ILE A 235 -19.24 -12.25 7.18
N LEU A 236 -19.15 -13.44 7.78
CA LEU A 236 -19.19 -13.65 9.23
C LEU A 236 -17.99 -13.00 9.91
N TRP A 237 -16.78 -13.30 9.44
CA TRP A 237 -15.55 -12.75 10.01
C TRP A 237 -15.24 -11.34 9.50
N ILE A 238 -15.66 -10.97 8.29
CA ILE A 238 -15.56 -9.59 7.80
C ILE A 238 -16.40 -8.66 8.69
N LYS A 239 -17.67 -9.03 8.99
CA LYS A 239 -18.55 -8.23 9.86
C LYS A 239 -18.02 -8.13 11.28
N ASP A 240 -17.48 -9.22 11.82
CA ASP A 240 -16.85 -9.22 13.15
C ASP A 240 -15.65 -8.25 13.21
N CYS A 241 -14.76 -8.32 12.22
CA CYS A 241 -13.60 -7.44 12.15
C CYS A 241 -13.98 -5.97 11.96
N ILE A 242 -14.83 -5.65 10.97
CA ILE A 242 -15.22 -4.24 10.73
C ILE A 242 -16.01 -3.66 11.92
N GLY A 243 -16.79 -4.49 12.62
CA GLY A 243 -17.48 -4.11 13.86
C GLY A 243 -16.55 -3.73 15.00
N GLN A 244 -15.34 -4.31 15.08
CA GLN A 244 -14.31 -3.93 16.05
C GLN A 244 -13.70 -2.55 15.75
N LEU A 245 -13.72 -2.13 14.49
CA LEU A 245 -13.31 -0.77 14.08
C LEU A 245 -14.40 0.29 14.32
N GLY A 246 -15.55 -0.11 14.86
CA GLY A 246 -16.65 0.79 15.22
C GLY A 246 -17.78 0.86 14.19
N TYR A 247 -17.64 0.20 13.04
CA TYR A 247 -18.68 0.18 12.01
C TYR A 247 -19.64 -0.97 12.28
N LYS A 248 -20.79 -0.64 12.90
CA LYS A 248 -21.83 -1.59 13.25
C LYS A 248 -23.14 -1.15 12.62
N ASN A 249 -23.73 -2.01 11.82
CA ASN A 249 -25.06 -1.80 11.27
C ASN A 249 -25.75 -3.18 11.15
N ASP A 250 -26.99 -3.24 11.61
CA ASP A 250 -27.80 -4.46 11.59
C ASP A 250 -28.27 -4.83 10.17
N GLU A 251 -28.16 -3.91 9.19
CA GLU A 251 -28.83 -4.06 7.89
C GLU A 251 -27.95 -4.30 6.64
N ASP A 252 -26.64 -4.01 6.56
CA ASP A 252 -26.06 -3.91 5.20
C ASP A 252 -24.55 -4.20 4.96
N TYR A 253 -24.27 -4.51 3.69
CA TYR A 253 -22.98 -4.65 3.01
C TYR A 253 -22.19 -3.32 2.90
N THR A 254 -22.66 -2.25 3.55
CA THR A 254 -22.11 -0.89 3.44
C THR A 254 -21.00 -0.59 4.44
N LEU A 255 -20.78 -1.44 5.46
CA LEU A 255 -19.79 -1.20 6.52
C LEU A 255 -18.37 -0.97 5.98
N ASN A 256 -17.96 -1.77 5.00
CA ASN A 256 -16.66 -1.58 4.35
C ASN A 256 -16.60 -0.28 3.54
N ARG A 257 -17.75 0.22 3.04
CA ARG A 257 -17.81 1.49 2.31
C ARG A 257 -17.68 2.66 3.27
N GLU A 258 -18.32 2.59 4.43
CA GLU A 258 -18.16 3.58 5.50
C GLU A 258 -16.70 3.69 5.89
N TYR A 259 -16.05 2.56 6.18
CA TYR A 259 -14.63 2.56 6.51
C TYR A 259 -13.75 3.10 5.37
N ALA A 260 -13.97 2.66 4.12
CA ALA A 260 -13.23 3.19 2.98
C ALA A 260 -13.43 4.71 2.81
N ASN A 261 -14.66 5.22 3.00
CA ASN A 261 -14.94 6.65 2.96
C ASN A 261 -14.22 7.41 4.10
N ASP A 262 -14.18 6.86 5.30
CA ASP A 262 -13.45 7.45 6.42
C ASP A 262 -11.94 7.48 6.16
N LEU A 263 -11.38 6.45 5.52
CA LEU A 263 -9.98 6.46 5.06
C LEU A 263 -9.75 7.54 4.00
N ARG A 264 -10.67 7.66 3.04
CA ARG A 264 -10.62 8.69 2.00
C ARG A 264 -10.60 10.09 2.61
N ASP A 265 -11.42 10.30 3.62
CA ASP A 265 -11.53 11.58 4.32
C ASP A 265 -10.31 11.86 5.19
N LYS A 266 -9.87 10.86 5.96
CA LYS A 266 -8.67 10.91 6.80
C LYS A 266 -7.45 11.28 5.97
N TYR A 267 -7.17 10.54 4.89
CA TYR A 267 -5.96 10.70 4.08
C TYR A 267 -6.10 11.72 2.92
N GLN A 268 -7.28 12.31 2.77
CA GLN A 268 -7.62 13.24 1.69
C GLN A 268 -7.30 12.65 0.31
N THR A 269 -7.64 11.37 0.12
CA THR A 269 -7.43 10.67 -1.14
C THR A 269 -8.64 10.81 -2.07
N ASP A 270 -8.49 10.45 -3.34
CA ASP A 270 -9.58 10.44 -4.32
C ASP A 270 -10.42 9.15 -4.16
N TRP A 271 -9.73 8.04 -3.87
CA TRP A 271 -10.31 6.70 -3.75
C TRP A 271 -9.87 6.02 -2.45
N ALA A 272 -10.58 4.94 -2.10
CA ALA A 272 -10.21 4.04 -1.03
C ALA A 272 -10.80 2.63 -1.24
N TYR A 273 -10.07 1.61 -0.79
CA TYR A 273 -10.55 0.23 -0.77
C TYR A 273 -9.95 -0.54 0.41
N VAL A 274 -10.54 -1.68 0.75
CA VAL A 274 -10.17 -2.49 1.91
C VAL A 274 -9.78 -3.90 1.48
N ILE A 275 -8.61 -4.35 1.95
CA ILE A 275 -8.10 -5.70 1.77
C ILE A 275 -8.17 -6.42 3.11
N TYR A 276 -8.84 -7.57 3.14
CA TYR A 276 -8.74 -8.52 4.24
C TYR A 276 -7.76 -9.63 3.88
N ILE A 277 -6.83 -9.93 4.78
CA ILE A 277 -5.82 -10.96 4.57
C ILE A 277 -5.94 -11.97 5.70
N VAL A 278 -6.02 -13.24 5.32
CA VAL A 278 -6.12 -14.38 6.21
C VAL A 278 -4.84 -15.22 6.10
N PRO A 279 -4.35 -15.80 7.20
CA PRO A 279 -3.20 -16.68 7.16
C PRO A 279 -3.60 -18.04 6.58
N ALA A 280 -2.66 -18.71 5.92
CA ALA A 280 -2.86 -20.01 5.27
C ALA A 280 -1.56 -20.82 5.25
N THR A 281 -0.70 -20.63 6.26
CA THR A 281 0.64 -21.21 6.30
C THR A 281 0.61 -22.73 6.50
N ASN A 282 -0.40 -23.23 7.21
CA ASN A 282 -0.63 -24.67 7.42
C ASN A 282 -1.76 -25.22 6.53
N ASP A 283 -2.16 -24.48 5.48
CA ASP A 283 -3.14 -24.94 4.49
C ASP A 283 -2.42 -25.41 3.22
N ASP A 284 -2.75 -26.61 2.76
CA ASP A 284 -1.99 -27.29 1.69
C ASP A 284 -2.14 -26.64 0.31
N ASP A 285 -3.23 -25.90 0.05
CA ASP A 285 -3.48 -25.28 -1.26
C ASP A 285 -3.74 -23.76 -1.22
N GLY A 286 -3.96 -23.20 -0.03
CA GLY A 286 -4.26 -21.79 0.20
C GLY A 286 -5.67 -21.39 -0.19
N TYR A 287 -6.57 -22.33 -0.49
CA TYR A 287 -7.95 -22.03 -0.89
C TYR A 287 -8.87 -21.97 0.31
N PHE A 288 -9.93 -21.16 0.19
CA PHE A 288 -11.10 -21.31 1.07
C PHE A 288 -11.67 -22.73 1.01
N ALA A 289 -12.41 -23.14 2.04
CA ALA A 289 -12.87 -24.52 2.22
C ALA A 289 -13.69 -25.10 1.05
N ASP A 290 -14.38 -24.24 0.28
CA ASP A 290 -15.16 -24.61 -0.90
C ASP A 290 -14.34 -24.70 -2.20
N LYS A 291 -13.03 -24.47 -2.14
CA LYS A 291 -12.11 -24.40 -3.29
C LYS A 291 -12.53 -23.35 -4.34
N SER A 292 -13.27 -22.31 -3.91
CA SER A 292 -13.71 -21.22 -4.78
C SER A 292 -12.59 -20.27 -5.22
N GLY A 293 -11.44 -20.31 -4.55
CA GLY A 293 -10.24 -19.57 -4.88
C GLY A 293 -9.43 -19.17 -3.65
N ILE A 294 -8.36 -18.41 -3.91
CA ILE A 294 -7.47 -17.82 -2.89
C ILE A 294 -7.76 -16.34 -2.63
N ALA A 295 -8.61 -15.72 -3.45
CA ALA A 295 -8.99 -14.31 -3.36
C ALA A 295 -10.31 -14.04 -4.11
N TRP A 296 -11.04 -13.02 -3.67
CA TRP A 296 -12.22 -12.49 -4.36
C TRP A 296 -12.41 -11.02 -3.99
N ALA A 297 -13.22 -10.29 -4.78
CA ALA A 297 -13.53 -8.89 -4.53
C ALA A 297 -15.00 -8.60 -4.85
N TYR A 298 -15.57 -7.58 -4.21
CA TYR A 298 -16.87 -7.04 -4.60
C TYR A 298 -16.73 -6.25 -5.91
N LEU A 299 -17.68 -6.46 -6.83
CA LEU A 299 -17.72 -5.67 -8.06
C LEU A 299 -17.96 -4.20 -7.72
N GLY A 300 -17.07 -3.31 -8.17
CA GLY A 300 -17.14 -1.87 -7.86
C GLY A 300 -16.66 -1.49 -6.46
N GLY A 301 -15.95 -2.39 -5.76
CA GLY A 301 -15.42 -2.15 -4.42
C GLY A 301 -16.51 -2.13 -3.33
N PRO A 302 -16.17 -1.76 -2.09
CA PRO A 302 -14.88 -1.24 -1.62
C PRO A 302 -13.87 -2.34 -1.28
#